data_AF-A0AAN0JPJ3-F1
#
_entry.id   AF-A0AAN0JPJ3-F1
#
_cell.length_a   1.000
_cell.length_b   1.000
_cell.length_c   1.000
_cell.angle_alpha   90.00
_cell.angle_beta   90.00
_cell.angle_gamma   90.00
#
_symmetry.space_group_name_H-M   'P 1'
#
loop_
_entity.id
_entity.type
_entity.pdbx_description
1 polymer ?
#
loop_
_entity_poly.entity_id
_entity_poly.type
_entity_poly.pdbx_seq_one_letter_code
_entity_poly.pdbx_strand_id
1 'polypeptide(L)'
;MRTSEGPMPPSCLRFIWNEYLLENLEGFVHSRWILHIICGFMSQINTSVFGHPIYFTLIARRSRNFAGTRYLKRGINDEGDVANEVTIEQIGHDASTTLHSSGRYTSYVQLRGSVPSYWSQDITTIRPKPQIRIDRATPYFIPAGMHFSHCLKRFGSPIICLNLVKSKEKRRHECLLTDELESATEYLNQFLPPEHHIQYKYLDMAKLHRKQDDLISRLERLAGECVQSTGIFHSGQEPYCHQLNPHQDYLNLKGYGYHDGFVGRSQTGIIRVNCVDCLDRTNTAQFIIGKVALGYQLYLLGLLDEPHLPFDCDTMRLFEEAYEDLGDSQAIQYGGSTLVISTLVYVHRYTGTYTLVRWYMYIGMLVHVHLA
;
A
#
# COMPACT_ATOMS: atom_id res chain seq x y z
N MET A 1 -28.96 -25.52 -5.52
CA MET A 1 -27.59 -25.18 -5.99
C MET A 1 -27.05 -24.12 -5.05
N ARG A 2 -25.83 -24.32 -4.54
CA ARG A 2 -25.28 -23.76 -3.29
C ARG A 2 -25.52 -22.25 -3.10
N THR A 3 -26.43 -21.91 -2.19
CA THR A 3 -26.42 -20.65 -1.43
C THR A 3 -25.60 -20.92 -0.17
N SER A 4 -24.28 -20.86 -0.26
CA SER A 4 -23.37 -21.03 0.89
C SER A 4 -22.38 -19.88 0.98
N GLU A 5 -22.78 -18.68 0.58
CA GLU A 5 -22.05 -17.47 0.93
C GLU A 5 -22.83 -16.87 2.11
N GLY A 6 -22.25 -16.97 3.31
CA GLY A 6 -22.72 -16.20 4.46
C GLY A 6 -22.68 -14.70 4.14
N PRO A 7 -23.19 -13.84 5.04
CA PRO A 7 -23.09 -12.39 4.83
C PRO A 7 -21.63 -12.02 4.57
N MET A 8 -21.39 -11.20 3.53
CA MET A 8 -20.04 -10.79 3.19
C MET A 8 -19.34 -10.19 4.42
N PRO A 9 -18.04 -10.45 4.60
CA PRO A 9 -17.30 -9.88 5.72
C PRO A 9 -17.47 -8.35 5.75
N PRO A 10 -17.74 -7.73 6.91
CA PRO A 10 -17.87 -6.28 7.03
C PRO A 10 -16.65 -5.51 6.50
N SER A 11 -15.48 -6.15 6.49
CA SER A 11 -14.23 -5.62 5.94
C SER A 11 -14.28 -5.36 4.42
N CYS A 12 -15.13 -6.07 3.68
CA CYS A 12 -15.28 -5.94 2.23
C CYS A 12 -16.26 -4.83 1.82
N LEU A 13 -17.22 -4.48 2.68
CA LEU A 13 -18.27 -3.49 2.39
C LEU A 13 -17.70 -2.11 2.02
N ARG A 14 -16.58 -1.73 2.66
CA ARG A 14 -15.85 -0.48 2.39
C ARG A 14 -15.46 -0.30 0.91
N PHE A 15 -15.26 -1.38 0.17
CA PHE A 15 -14.79 -1.34 -1.21
C PHE A 15 -15.92 -1.47 -2.24
N ILE A 16 -17.16 -1.65 -1.81
CA ILE A 16 -18.34 -1.71 -2.69
C ILE A 16 -18.68 -0.28 -3.12
N TRP A 17 -18.15 0.14 -4.25
CA TRP A 17 -18.26 1.53 -4.70
C TRP A 17 -19.70 1.93 -5.05
N ASN A 18 -20.49 0.98 -5.55
CA ASN A 18 -21.88 1.18 -5.96
C ASN A 18 -22.91 0.85 -4.88
N GLU A 19 -22.52 0.72 -3.60
CA GLU A 19 -23.43 0.35 -2.51
C GLU A 19 -24.67 1.26 -2.45
N TYR A 20 -24.47 2.58 -2.51
CA TYR A 20 -25.57 3.56 -2.53
C TYR A 20 -26.57 3.34 -3.69
N LEU A 21 -26.10 2.85 -4.84
CA LEU A 21 -26.97 2.56 -5.98
C LEU A 21 -27.73 1.24 -5.79
N LEU A 22 -27.14 0.30 -5.05
CA LEU A 22 -27.71 -1.02 -4.78
C LEU A 22 -28.73 -1.01 -3.64
N GLU A 23 -28.64 -0.06 -2.70
CA GLU A 23 -29.57 0.08 -1.56
C GLU A 23 -31.05 0.05 -1.98
N ASN A 24 -31.39 0.65 -3.13
CA ASN A 24 -32.77 0.68 -3.64
C ASN A 24 -33.19 -0.60 -4.39
N LEU A 25 -32.24 -1.47 -4.73
CA LEU A 25 -32.46 -2.72 -5.44
C LEU A 25 -32.48 -3.91 -4.46
N GLU A 26 -31.81 -3.78 -3.31
CA GLU A 26 -31.81 -4.78 -2.26
C GLU A 26 -33.25 -5.09 -1.80
N GLY A 27 -33.60 -6.38 -1.83
CA GLY A 27 -34.95 -6.86 -1.51
C GLY A 27 -35.95 -6.85 -2.67
N PHE A 28 -35.69 -6.11 -3.76
CA PHE A 28 -36.54 -6.08 -4.95
C PHE A 28 -36.06 -7.00 -6.06
N VAL A 29 -34.75 -7.16 -6.21
CA VAL A 29 -34.16 -8.02 -7.24
C VAL A 29 -33.48 -9.24 -6.62
N HIS A 30 -33.44 -10.33 -7.40
CA HIS A 30 -32.71 -11.52 -7.00
C HIS A 30 -31.21 -11.18 -6.85
N SER A 31 -30.54 -11.74 -5.84
CA SER A 31 -29.14 -11.45 -5.47
C SER A 31 -28.14 -11.52 -6.62
N ARG A 32 -28.39 -12.40 -7.60
CA ARG A 32 -27.60 -12.52 -8.85
C ARG A 32 -27.52 -11.24 -9.70
N TRP A 33 -28.44 -10.29 -9.53
CA TRP A 33 -28.42 -8.99 -10.21
C TRP A 33 -27.66 -7.92 -9.41
N ILE A 34 -27.34 -8.20 -8.16
CA ILE A 34 -26.57 -7.32 -7.28
C ILE A 34 -25.09 -7.60 -7.54
N LEU A 35 -24.47 -6.76 -8.38
CA LEU A 35 -23.06 -6.84 -8.71
C LEU A 35 -22.29 -5.73 -7.97
N HIS A 36 -21.37 -6.13 -7.10
CA HIS A 36 -20.48 -5.21 -6.41
C HIS A 36 -19.31 -4.81 -7.32
N ILE A 37 -19.03 -3.51 -7.40
CA ILE A 37 -17.89 -2.99 -8.18
C ILE A 37 -16.89 -2.30 -7.25
N ILE A 38 -15.61 -2.39 -7.59
CA ILE A 38 -14.54 -1.64 -6.94
C ILE A 38 -14.20 -0.37 -7.72
N CYS A 39 -13.76 0.66 -7.02
CA CYS A 39 -13.05 1.79 -7.63
C CYS A 39 -11.57 1.66 -7.33
N GLY A 40 -10.71 1.76 -8.35
CA GLY A 40 -9.28 1.58 -8.17
C GLY A 40 -8.57 1.19 -9.46
N PHE A 41 -7.71 0.19 -9.39
CA PHE A 41 -6.84 -0.24 -10.49
C PHE A 41 -6.69 -1.76 -10.49
N MET A 42 -6.56 -2.36 -11.67
CA MET A 42 -6.21 -3.76 -11.83
C MET A 42 -5.31 -3.89 -13.06
N SER A 43 -4.15 -4.51 -12.90
CA SER A 43 -3.28 -4.92 -13.99
C SER A 43 -2.79 -6.34 -13.74
N GLN A 44 -2.63 -7.10 -14.81
CA GLN A 44 -2.04 -8.44 -14.75
C GLN A 44 -0.88 -8.52 -15.74
N ILE A 45 0.28 -8.87 -15.20
CA ILE A 45 1.51 -9.12 -15.93
C ILE A 45 1.65 -10.63 -16.12
N ASN A 46 2.02 -11.02 -17.33
CA ASN A 46 2.46 -12.38 -17.64
C ASN A 46 3.98 -12.35 -17.88
N THR A 47 4.73 -13.12 -17.10
CA THR A 47 6.20 -13.16 -17.19
C THR A 47 6.71 -14.58 -16.98
N SER A 48 8.01 -14.80 -17.23
CA SER A 48 8.67 -16.08 -16.99
C SER A 48 9.89 -15.85 -16.10
N VAL A 49 9.96 -16.57 -14.98
CA VAL A 49 11.11 -16.54 -14.06
C VAL A 49 11.79 -17.90 -14.13
N PHE A 50 13.03 -17.93 -14.62
CA PHE A 50 13.79 -19.17 -14.86
C PHE A 50 13.00 -20.22 -15.67
N GLY A 51 12.24 -19.79 -16.68
CA GLY A 51 11.44 -20.66 -17.54
C GLY A 51 10.07 -21.03 -16.99
N HIS A 52 9.73 -20.65 -15.75
CA HIS A 52 8.43 -20.90 -15.15
C HIS A 52 7.47 -19.75 -15.46
N PRO A 53 6.31 -20.01 -16.09
CA PRO A 53 5.33 -18.97 -16.39
C PRO A 53 4.62 -18.53 -15.11
N ILE A 54 4.53 -17.22 -14.90
CA ILE A 54 3.91 -16.62 -13.71
C ILE A 54 2.99 -15.48 -14.12
N TYR A 55 1.82 -15.45 -13.48
CA TYR A 55 0.96 -14.27 -13.49
C TYR A 55 1.16 -13.44 -12.23
N PHE A 56 1.46 -12.16 -12.40
CA PHE A 56 1.41 -11.18 -11.33
C PHE A 56 0.21 -10.27 -11.52
N THR A 57 -0.68 -10.22 -10.54
CA THR A 57 -1.86 -9.37 -10.59
C THR A 57 -1.74 -8.30 -9.51
N LEU A 58 -1.76 -7.03 -9.91
CA LEU A 58 -1.76 -5.89 -9.01
C LEU A 58 -3.16 -5.29 -8.97
N ILE A 59 -3.77 -5.28 -7.79
CA ILE A 59 -5.12 -4.73 -7.57
C ILE A 59 -5.02 -3.63 -6.52
N ALA A 60 -5.47 -2.43 -6.86
CA ALA A 60 -5.71 -1.38 -5.89
C ALA A 60 -7.19 -1.14 -5.72
N ARG A 61 -7.66 -1.12 -4.47
CA ARG A 61 -9.06 -0.85 -4.11
C ARG A 61 -9.11 0.38 -3.22
N ARG A 62 -9.80 1.40 -3.70
CA ARG A 62 -10.07 2.62 -2.97
C ARG A 62 -11.31 2.43 -2.10
N SER A 63 -11.19 2.82 -0.83
CA SER A 63 -12.31 2.90 0.10
C SER A 63 -13.36 3.89 -0.38
N ARG A 64 -14.65 3.53 -0.32
CA ARG A 64 -15.76 4.47 -0.49
C ARG A 64 -15.89 5.41 0.71
N ASN A 65 -15.56 4.91 1.90
CA ASN A 65 -15.68 5.67 3.13
C ASN A 65 -14.70 6.85 3.10
N PHE A 66 -15.24 8.04 3.40
CA PHE A 66 -14.51 9.30 3.43
C PHE A 66 -13.67 9.58 2.16
N ALA A 67 -14.14 9.09 1.01
CA ALA A 67 -13.54 9.37 -0.29
C ALA A 67 -13.84 10.80 -0.76
N GLY A 68 -12.89 11.40 -1.47
CA GLY A 68 -13.12 12.66 -2.20
C GLY A 68 -11.86 13.18 -2.89
N THR A 69 -12.00 14.30 -3.58
CA THR A 69 -10.89 14.91 -4.32
C THR A 69 -9.81 15.43 -3.38
N ARG A 70 -8.60 15.54 -3.95
CA ARG A 70 -7.43 16.12 -3.32
C ARG A 70 -7.77 17.52 -2.82
N TYR A 71 -7.28 17.84 -1.62
CA TYR A 71 -7.56 19.07 -0.88
C TYR A 71 -8.96 19.22 -0.25
N LEU A 72 -10.01 18.57 -0.77
CA LEU A 72 -11.34 18.61 -0.14
C LEU A 72 -11.52 17.57 0.97
N LYS A 73 -10.89 16.40 0.83
CA LYS A 73 -10.95 15.32 1.82
C LYS A 73 -9.55 14.94 2.28
N ARG A 74 -9.27 15.21 3.56
CA ARG A 74 -8.00 14.95 4.25
C ARG A 74 -8.28 14.54 5.69
N GLY A 75 -7.32 13.87 6.30
CA GLY A 75 -7.42 13.45 7.68
C GLY A 75 -8.37 12.28 7.89
N ILE A 76 -9.16 12.37 8.94
CA ILE A 76 -10.06 11.34 9.42
C ILE A 76 -11.47 11.90 9.66
N ASN A 77 -12.49 11.07 9.54
CA ASN A 77 -13.84 11.40 9.97
C ASN A 77 -14.12 10.92 11.42
N ASP A 78 -15.31 11.23 11.93
CA ASP A 78 -15.72 10.86 13.29
C ASP A 78 -15.91 9.35 13.49
N GLU A 79 -16.05 8.58 12.41
CA GLU A 79 -16.18 7.11 12.42
C GLU A 79 -14.81 6.39 12.35
N GLY A 80 -13.69 7.12 12.32
CA GLY A 80 -12.35 6.53 12.24
C GLY A 80 -11.92 6.13 10.81
N ASP A 81 -12.61 6.61 9.78
CA ASP A 81 -12.26 6.41 8.37
C ASP A 81 -11.33 7.51 7.89
N VAL A 82 -10.15 7.11 7.41
CA VAL A 82 -9.17 8.04 6.86
C VAL A 82 -9.49 8.36 5.41
N ALA A 83 -9.20 9.60 5.03
CA ALA A 83 -9.50 10.08 3.69
C ALA A 83 -8.70 9.29 2.67
N ASN A 84 -9.39 8.87 1.61
CA ASN A 84 -8.81 8.21 0.44
C ASN A 84 -7.88 7.04 0.80
N GLU A 85 -8.36 6.17 1.70
CA GLU A 85 -7.74 4.88 1.98
C GLU A 85 -7.72 4.01 0.71
N VAL A 86 -6.57 3.40 0.42
CA VAL A 86 -6.38 2.46 -0.68
C VAL A 86 -5.66 1.23 -0.14
N THR A 87 -6.22 0.06 -0.42
CA THR A 87 -5.50 -1.21 -0.26
C THR A 87 -4.91 -1.61 -1.58
N ILE A 88 -3.65 -2.01 -1.58
CA ILE A 88 -2.95 -2.49 -2.76
C ILE A 88 -2.56 -3.93 -2.48
N GLU A 89 -2.98 -4.84 -3.35
CA GLU A 89 -2.72 -6.25 -3.26
C GLU A 89 -1.97 -6.71 -4.49
N GLN A 90 -0.85 -7.38 -4.28
CA GLN A 90 -0.10 -8.06 -5.33
C GLN A 90 -0.29 -9.57 -5.17
N ILE A 91 -0.73 -10.23 -6.23
CA ILE A 91 -1.00 -11.66 -6.26
C ILE A 91 -0.02 -12.31 -7.24
N GLY A 92 0.79 -13.25 -6.76
CA GLY A 92 1.63 -14.10 -7.61
C GLY A 92 0.98 -15.46 -7.80
N HIS A 93 0.87 -15.92 -9.05
CA HIS A 93 0.31 -17.22 -9.39
C HIS A 93 1.24 -17.99 -10.33
N ASP A 94 1.62 -19.19 -9.92
CA ASP A 94 2.36 -20.13 -10.76
C ASP A 94 1.44 -20.71 -11.85
N ALA A 95 1.67 -20.32 -13.10
CA ALA A 95 0.87 -20.72 -14.25
C ALA A 95 1.28 -22.09 -14.83
N SER A 96 2.29 -22.75 -14.26
CA SER A 96 2.71 -24.09 -14.69
C SER A 96 1.64 -25.17 -14.40
N THR A 97 0.78 -24.93 -13.41
CA THR A 97 -0.29 -25.86 -13.02
C THR A 97 -1.64 -25.41 -13.57
N THR A 98 -2.29 -26.29 -14.34
CA THR A 98 -3.56 -25.97 -15.02
C THR A 98 -4.81 -26.14 -14.14
N LEU A 99 -4.72 -26.86 -13.03
CA LEU A 99 -5.82 -26.99 -12.06
C LEU A 99 -5.72 -25.90 -10.98
N HIS A 100 -6.78 -25.11 -10.83
CA HIS A 100 -6.92 -24.12 -9.75
C HIS A 100 -6.78 -24.74 -8.34
N SER A 101 -7.17 -26.00 -8.16
CA SER A 101 -7.08 -26.71 -6.86
C SER A 101 -5.65 -27.05 -6.45
N SER A 102 -4.70 -27.02 -7.38
CA SER A 102 -3.29 -27.32 -7.16
C SER A 102 -2.37 -26.16 -7.57
N GLY A 103 -2.96 -25.05 -8.05
CA GLY A 103 -2.24 -23.81 -8.32
C GLY A 103 -1.69 -23.21 -7.03
N ARG A 104 -0.43 -22.78 -7.07
CA ARG A 104 0.20 -22.07 -5.97
C ARG A 104 0.00 -20.57 -6.16
N TYR A 105 -0.60 -19.96 -5.16
CA TYR A 105 -0.89 -18.53 -5.10
C TYR A 105 -0.16 -17.92 -3.92
N THR A 106 0.28 -16.69 -4.11
CA THR A 106 0.73 -15.82 -3.05
C THR A 106 -0.04 -14.52 -3.12
N SER A 107 -0.25 -13.88 -1.98
CA SER A 107 -0.83 -12.54 -1.93
C SER A 107 -0.14 -11.71 -0.86
N TYR A 108 0.11 -10.44 -1.18
CA TYR A 108 0.64 -9.48 -0.22
C TYR A 108 -0.15 -8.18 -0.34
N VAL A 109 -0.69 -7.73 0.79
CA VAL A 109 -1.51 -6.55 0.91
C VAL A 109 -0.73 -5.45 1.64
N GLN A 110 -0.80 -4.23 1.12
CA GLN A 110 -0.31 -3.03 1.77
C GLN A 110 -1.42 -1.96 1.82
N LEU A 111 -1.35 -1.09 2.82
CA LEU A 111 -2.34 -0.05 3.05
C LEU A 111 -1.72 1.32 2.82
N ARG A 112 -2.52 2.23 2.26
CA ARG A 112 -2.21 3.65 2.21
C ARG A 112 -3.43 4.46 2.56
N GLY A 113 -3.23 5.58 3.23
CA GLY A 113 -4.32 6.49 3.58
C GLY A 113 -3.80 7.80 4.13
N SER A 114 -4.70 8.76 4.36
CA SER A 114 -4.36 10.01 5.03
C SER A 114 -3.86 9.77 6.46
N VAL A 115 -3.12 10.74 7.01
CA VAL A 115 -2.74 10.70 8.43
C VAL A 115 -4.02 10.69 9.29
N PRO A 116 -4.17 9.78 10.26
CA PRO A 116 -5.40 9.58 11.05
C PRO A 116 -5.59 10.67 12.12
N SER A 117 -5.66 11.93 11.70
CA SER A 117 -5.90 13.10 12.53
C SER A 117 -6.84 14.08 11.81
N TYR A 118 -7.48 15.00 12.53
CA TYR A 118 -8.28 16.06 11.89
C TYR A 118 -7.36 17.15 11.37
N TRP A 119 -7.12 17.13 10.06
CA TRP A 119 -6.30 18.15 9.42
C TRP A 119 -6.83 18.51 8.04
N SER A 120 -6.64 19.78 7.71
CA SER A 120 -7.03 20.36 6.44
C SER A 120 -5.89 21.16 5.83
N GLN A 121 -6.10 21.55 4.58
CA GLN A 121 -5.24 22.52 3.90
C GLN A 121 -6.08 23.66 3.40
N ASP A 122 -5.59 24.88 3.60
CA ASP A 122 -6.27 26.08 3.14
C ASP A 122 -6.19 26.21 1.61
N ILE A 123 -7.28 25.88 0.93
CA ILE A 123 -7.42 25.96 -0.53
C ILE A 123 -7.81 27.35 -1.04
N THR A 124 -8.15 28.29 -0.15
CA THR A 124 -8.66 29.61 -0.54
C THR A 124 -7.58 30.52 -1.10
N THR A 125 -6.33 30.25 -0.75
CA THR A 125 -5.18 31.00 -1.26
C THR A 125 -4.47 30.20 -2.34
N ILE A 126 -4.30 30.79 -3.52
CA ILE A 126 -3.47 30.26 -4.63
C ILE A 126 -1.99 30.35 -4.21
N ARG A 127 -1.59 29.51 -3.26
CA ARG A 127 -0.22 29.37 -2.79
C ARG A 127 0.33 28.03 -3.30
N PRO A 128 1.59 27.99 -3.79
CA PRO A 128 2.20 26.75 -4.27
C PRO A 128 2.23 25.61 -3.24
N LYS A 129 2.22 25.95 -1.94
CA LYS A 129 2.11 24.99 -0.83
C LYS A 129 1.09 25.50 0.20
N PRO A 130 -0.20 25.10 0.10
CA PRO A 130 -1.23 25.56 1.03
C PRO A 130 -0.92 25.08 2.45
N GLN A 131 -1.11 25.96 3.44
CA GLN A 131 -0.74 25.66 4.83
C GLN A 131 -1.58 24.52 5.39
N ILE A 132 -0.91 23.55 6.02
CA ILE A 132 -1.55 22.49 6.81
C ILE A 132 -1.99 23.05 8.15
N ARG A 133 -3.23 22.78 8.54
CA ARG A 133 -3.78 23.14 9.85
C ARG A 133 -4.37 21.89 10.50
N ILE A 134 -4.13 21.75 11.80
CA ILE A 134 -4.84 20.77 12.62
C ILE A 134 -6.16 21.45 13.03
N ASP A 135 -7.27 20.89 12.58
CA ASP A 135 -8.57 21.57 12.68
C ASP A 135 -9.17 21.47 14.07
N ARG A 136 -8.93 20.34 14.75
CA ARG A 136 -9.51 20.01 16.06
C ARG A 136 -8.48 19.28 16.90
N ALA A 137 -8.33 19.71 18.16
CA ALA A 137 -7.64 18.91 19.16
C ALA A 137 -8.44 17.63 19.40
N THR A 138 -7.77 16.48 19.33
CA THR A 138 -8.40 15.18 19.63
C THR A 138 -8.01 14.76 21.03
N PRO A 139 -8.84 15.03 22.07
CA PRO A 139 -8.55 14.50 23.39
C PRO A 139 -8.46 12.97 23.28
N TYR A 140 -7.36 12.42 23.78
CA TYR A 140 -7.10 10.98 23.82
C TYR A 140 -7.04 10.27 22.45
N PHE A 141 -6.89 11.00 21.35
CA PHE A 141 -6.75 10.43 19.99
C PHE A 141 -7.83 9.41 19.60
N ILE A 142 -9.07 9.61 20.07
CA ILE A 142 -10.19 8.66 19.87
C ILE A 142 -10.39 8.25 18.39
N PRO A 143 -10.42 9.17 17.41
CA PRO A 143 -10.58 8.80 15.99
C PRO A 143 -9.44 7.94 15.48
N ALA A 144 -8.19 8.25 15.86
CA ALA A 144 -7.04 7.44 15.50
C ALA A 144 -7.12 6.04 16.13
N GLY A 145 -7.58 5.95 17.39
CA GLY A 145 -7.85 4.68 18.06
C GLY A 145 -8.88 3.83 17.33
N MET A 146 -9.98 4.43 16.86
CA MET A 146 -10.99 3.73 16.03
C MET A 146 -10.37 3.25 14.70
N HIS A 147 -9.61 4.11 14.02
CA HIS A 147 -8.92 3.73 12.78
C HIS A 147 -8.00 2.51 12.97
N PHE A 148 -7.13 2.55 13.98
CA PHE A 148 -6.21 1.44 14.23
C PHE A 148 -6.92 0.19 14.74
N SER A 149 -8.02 0.32 15.47
CA SER A 149 -8.91 -0.80 15.80
C SER A 149 -9.50 -1.44 14.54
N HIS A 150 -9.97 -0.63 13.57
CA HIS A 150 -10.43 -1.13 12.28
C HIS A 150 -9.31 -1.83 11.50
N CYS A 151 -8.09 -1.29 11.52
CA CYS A 151 -6.93 -1.94 10.90
C CYS A 151 -6.60 -3.28 11.57
N LEU A 152 -6.56 -3.36 12.91
CA LEU A 152 -6.27 -4.60 13.64
C LEU A 152 -7.31 -5.68 13.33
N LYS A 153 -8.60 -5.32 13.31
CA LYS A 153 -9.69 -6.25 12.99
C LYS A 153 -9.59 -6.80 11.55
N ARG A 154 -9.07 -6.01 10.62
CA ARG A 154 -9.02 -6.35 9.19
C ARG A 154 -7.75 -7.08 8.78
N PHE A 155 -6.61 -6.65 9.31
CA PHE A 155 -5.30 -7.09 8.85
C PHE A 155 -4.47 -7.78 9.92
N GLY A 156 -4.92 -7.77 11.18
CA GLY A 156 -4.17 -8.32 12.31
C GLY A 156 -3.02 -7.42 12.77
N SER A 157 -2.02 -8.05 13.40
CA SER A 157 -0.86 -7.43 14.02
C SER A 157 0.44 -8.04 13.49
N PRO A 158 1.50 -7.22 13.27
CA PRO A 158 1.62 -5.80 13.63
C PRO A 158 1.01 -4.84 12.60
N ILE A 159 0.61 -3.66 13.07
CA ILE A 159 0.38 -2.49 12.20
C ILE A 159 1.67 -1.68 12.18
N ILE A 160 2.27 -1.55 10.99
CA ILE A 160 3.50 -0.79 10.80
C ILE A 160 3.18 0.50 10.06
N CYS A 161 3.22 1.63 10.75
CA CYS A 161 3.03 2.95 10.16
C CYS A 161 4.34 3.48 9.59
N LEU A 162 4.48 3.45 8.27
CA LEU A 162 5.60 4.05 7.58
C LEU A 162 5.31 5.53 7.28
N ASN A 163 6.06 6.41 7.92
CA ASN A 163 5.97 7.85 7.69
C ASN A 163 7.16 8.35 6.85
N LEU A 164 6.84 8.95 5.70
CA LEU A 164 7.79 9.47 4.70
C LEU A 164 7.87 11.01 4.70
N VAL A 165 7.25 11.63 5.70
CA VAL A 165 7.15 13.08 5.82
C VAL A 165 8.49 13.70 6.21
N LYS A 166 8.74 14.95 5.82
CA LYS A 166 9.96 15.67 6.20
C LYS A 166 9.95 15.97 7.70
N SER A 167 10.95 15.51 8.44
CA SER A 167 11.09 15.74 9.89
C SER A 167 11.65 17.13 10.20
N LYS A 168 12.68 17.56 9.45
CA LYS A 168 13.36 18.84 9.68
C LYS A 168 13.09 19.79 8.52
N GLU A 169 12.04 20.57 8.64
CA GLU A 169 11.72 21.65 7.71
C GLU A 169 12.13 23.00 8.31
N LYS A 170 12.63 23.93 7.47
CA LYS A 170 12.93 25.31 7.91
C LYS A 170 11.69 26.04 8.41
N ARG A 171 10.52 25.68 7.90
CA ARG A 171 9.20 26.14 8.35
C ARG A 171 8.36 24.91 8.64
N ARG A 172 7.76 24.84 9.83
CA ARG A 172 6.88 23.72 10.20
C ARG A 172 5.70 23.66 9.25
N HIS A 173 5.58 22.56 8.51
CA HIS A 173 4.50 22.37 7.56
C HIS A 173 3.99 20.93 7.59
N GLU A 174 4.74 19.98 7.03
CA GLU A 174 4.35 18.58 7.05
C GLU A 174 4.71 17.93 8.39
N CYS A 175 5.74 18.43 9.07
CA CYS A 175 6.17 17.90 10.38
C CYS A 175 5.07 17.95 11.45
N LEU A 176 4.09 18.85 11.32
CA LEU A 176 2.93 18.88 12.23
C LEU A 176 2.17 17.55 12.22
N LEU A 177 2.03 16.93 11.05
CA LEU A 177 1.33 15.65 10.92
C LEU A 177 2.17 14.47 11.41
N THR A 178 3.50 14.59 11.32
CA THR A 178 4.44 13.64 11.93
C THR A 178 4.30 13.67 13.44
N ASP A 179 4.35 14.86 14.04
CA ASP A 179 4.27 15.05 15.49
C ASP A 179 2.93 14.52 16.02
N GLU A 180 1.82 14.78 15.32
CA GLU A 180 0.49 14.27 15.67
C GLU A 180 0.40 12.74 15.58
N LEU A 181 0.93 12.14 14.51
CA LEU A 181 0.89 10.69 14.34
C LEU A 181 1.76 9.97 15.37
N GLU A 182 2.95 10.49 15.64
CA GLU A 182 3.87 9.95 16.64
C GLU A 182 3.23 10.01 18.03
N SER A 183 2.71 11.18 18.42
CA SER A 183 1.98 11.38 19.69
C SER A 183 0.77 10.44 19.81
N ALA A 184 0.01 10.24 18.73
CA ALA A 184 -1.12 9.33 18.72
C ALA A 184 -0.67 7.88 18.91
N THR A 185 0.38 7.44 18.21
CA THR A 185 0.89 6.06 18.34
C THR A 185 1.47 5.79 19.72
N GLU A 186 2.22 6.73 20.30
CA GLU A 186 2.77 6.63 21.66
C GLU A 186 1.66 6.57 22.70
N TYR A 187 0.63 7.41 22.57
CA TYR A 187 -0.51 7.41 23.47
C TYR A 187 -1.29 6.08 23.40
N LEU A 188 -1.62 5.62 22.20
CA LEU A 188 -2.41 4.40 22.01
C LEU A 188 -1.66 3.14 22.45
N ASN A 189 -0.33 3.10 22.28
CA ASN A 189 0.51 1.98 22.72
C ASN A 189 0.57 1.83 24.26
N GLN A 190 0.11 2.82 25.04
CA GLN A 190 -0.02 2.65 26.50
C GLN A 190 -1.14 1.65 26.88
N PHE A 191 -2.10 1.43 25.98
CA PHE A 191 -3.27 0.58 26.20
C PHE A 191 -3.23 -0.73 25.42
N LEU A 192 -2.36 -0.83 24.42
CA LEU A 192 -2.20 -2.05 23.62
C LEU A 192 -1.21 -3.00 24.30
N PRO A 193 -1.43 -4.33 24.23
CA PRO A 193 -0.41 -5.30 24.61
C PRO A 193 0.88 -5.11 23.79
N PRO A 194 2.07 -5.42 24.34
CA PRO A 194 3.35 -5.25 23.65
C PRO A 194 3.44 -5.94 22.27
N GLU A 195 2.78 -7.09 22.11
CA GLU A 195 2.71 -7.83 20.84
C GLU A 195 1.89 -7.12 19.74
N HIS A 196 1.01 -6.21 20.13
CA HIS A 196 0.08 -5.48 19.28
C HIS A 196 0.40 -3.99 19.18
N HIS A 197 1.54 -3.56 19.73
CA HIS A 197 1.98 -2.18 19.59
C HIS A 197 2.04 -1.76 18.12
N ILE A 198 1.47 -0.59 17.84
CA ILE A 198 1.55 0.06 16.55
C ILE A 198 3.00 0.51 16.38
N GLN A 199 3.65 -0.01 15.34
CA GLN A 199 5.05 0.27 15.07
C GLN A 199 5.16 1.51 14.19
N TYR A 200 5.65 2.60 14.75
CA TYR A 200 5.94 3.81 13.99
C TYR A 200 7.36 3.75 13.42
N LYS A 201 7.48 3.76 12.08
CA LYS A 201 8.76 3.79 11.37
C LYS A 201 8.86 5.06 10.52
N TYR A 202 9.96 5.79 10.69
CA TYR A 202 10.19 7.06 10.05
C TYR A 202 11.32 6.98 9.01
N LEU A 203 11.11 7.54 7.81
CA LEU A 203 12.14 7.67 6.78
C LEU A 203 12.08 9.03 6.06
N ASP A 204 13.16 9.80 6.15
CA ASP A 204 13.27 11.09 5.47
C ASP A 204 13.76 10.95 4.02
N MET A 205 12.83 10.79 3.08
CA MET A 205 13.12 10.70 1.64
C MET A 205 13.87 11.95 1.12
N ALA A 206 13.69 13.12 1.74
CA ALA A 206 14.22 14.38 1.23
C ALA A 206 15.70 14.63 1.58
N LYS A 207 16.14 14.18 2.75
CA LYS A 207 17.57 14.26 3.15
C LYS A 207 18.44 13.28 2.37
N LEU A 208 17.88 12.14 2.01
CA LEU A 208 18.59 11.02 1.37
C LEU A 208 18.69 11.17 -0.16
N HIS A 209 17.94 12.09 -0.77
CA HIS A 209 18.05 12.42 -2.21
C HIS A 209 19.47 12.91 -2.62
N ARG A 210 20.33 13.29 -1.66
CA ARG A 210 21.73 13.68 -1.96
C ARG A 210 22.66 12.49 -2.20
N LYS A 211 22.25 11.26 -1.85
CA LYS A 211 22.98 9.99 -2.08
C LYS A 211 21.94 8.88 -2.36
N GLN A 212 21.50 8.81 -3.62
CA GLN A 212 20.31 8.05 -4.04
C GLN A 212 20.38 6.55 -3.73
N ASP A 213 21.56 5.92 -3.89
CA ASP A 213 21.76 4.47 -3.65
C ASP A 213 21.57 4.08 -2.17
N ASP A 214 21.90 4.97 -1.24
CA ASP A 214 21.73 4.75 0.20
C ASP A 214 20.25 4.78 0.62
N LEU A 215 19.42 5.56 -0.09
CA LEU A 215 17.99 5.65 0.21
C LEU A 215 17.26 4.36 -0.12
N ILE A 216 17.45 3.85 -1.34
CA ILE A 216 16.76 2.66 -1.83
C ILE A 216 17.17 1.47 -0.98
N SER A 217 18.47 1.27 -0.77
CA SER A 217 19.01 0.20 0.07
C SER A 217 18.45 0.25 1.50
N ARG A 218 18.35 1.46 2.09
CA ARG A 218 17.78 1.61 3.45
C ARG A 218 16.28 1.33 3.49
N LEU A 219 15.54 1.74 2.46
CA LEU A 219 14.11 1.47 2.36
C LEU A 219 13.84 0.00 2.05
N GLU A 220 14.65 -0.67 1.23
CA GLU A 220 14.60 -2.11 1.00
C GLU A 220 14.86 -2.88 2.28
N ARG A 221 15.89 -2.52 3.06
CA ARG A 221 16.14 -3.14 4.37
C ARG A 221 14.95 -2.95 5.31
N LEU A 222 14.44 -1.73 5.41
CA LEU A 222 13.28 -1.44 6.25
C LEU A 222 12.04 -2.20 5.79
N ALA A 223 11.79 -2.27 4.49
CA ALA A 223 10.70 -3.03 3.90
C ALA A 223 10.86 -4.54 4.17
N GLY A 224 12.07 -5.09 4.07
CA GLY A 224 12.37 -6.49 4.40
C GLY A 224 11.99 -6.85 5.83
N GLU A 225 12.45 -6.06 6.80
CA GLU A 225 12.08 -6.22 8.21
C GLU A 225 10.56 -6.18 8.42
N CYS A 226 9.87 -5.28 7.71
CA CYS A 226 8.42 -5.11 7.83
C CYS A 226 7.65 -6.26 7.18
N VAL A 227 8.02 -6.68 5.97
CA VAL A 227 7.41 -7.80 5.24
C VAL A 227 7.58 -9.11 6.03
N GLN A 228 8.78 -9.36 6.58
CA GLN A 228 9.02 -10.50 7.48
C GLN A 228 8.06 -10.47 8.69
N SER A 229 7.89 -9.29 9.29
CA SER A 229 7.05 -9.10 10.47
C SER A 229 5.55 -9.24 10.18
N THR A 230 5.08 -8.82 9.00
CA THR A 230 3.65 -8.91 8.62
C THR A 230 3.30 -10.27 8.04
N GLY A 231 4.26 -10.97 7.44
CA GLY A 231 4.01 -12.19 6.67
C GLY A 231 3.46 -11.93 5.28
N ILE A 232 3.35 -13.00 4.50
CA ILE A 232 2.77 -13.04 3.14
C ILE A 232 1.78 -14.22 3.11
N PHE A 233 0.67 -14.06 2.40
CA PHE A 233 -0.21 -15.19 2.15
C PHE A 233 0.42 -16.13 1.13
N HIS A 234 0.43 -17.43 1.42
CA HIS A 234 0.85 -18.47 0.49
C HIS A 234 -0.11 -19.66 0.58
N SER A 235 -0.68 -20.01 -0.57
CA SER A 235 -1.50 -21.19 -0.70
C SER A 235 -0.60 -22.41 -0.92
N GLY A 236 -0.25 -23.08 0.17
CA GLY A 236 0.17 -24.47 0.11
C GLY A 236 1.17 -24.80 1.18
N GLN A 237 1.50 -26.08 1.24
CA GLN A 237 2.76 -26.46 1.84
C GLN A 237 3.89 -25.78 1.08
N GLU A 238 4.86 -25.28 1.83
CA GLU A 238 6.06 -24.71 1.25
C GLU A 238 6.84 -25.78 0.47
N PRO A 239 7.51 -25.39 -0.63
CA PRO A 239 8.45 -26.24 -1.33
C PRO A 239 9.46 -26.92 -0.39
N TYR A 240 9.68 -28.23 -0.56
CA TYR A 240 10.63 -29.00 0.25
C TYR A 240 12.06 -28.46 0.15
N CYS A 241 12.44 -27.83 -0.97
CA CYS A 241 13.74 -27.21 -1.15
C CYS A 241 14.06 -26.13 -0.11
N HIS A 242 13.05 -25.48 0.48
CA HIS A 242 13.30 -24.49 1.55
C HIS A 242 13.89 -25.16 2.78
N GLN A 243 13.42 -26.37 3.16
CA GLN A 243 13.96 -27.11 4.31
C GLN A 243 15.43 -27.48 4.14
N LEU A 244 15.92 -27.55 2.89
CA LEU A 244 17.31 -27.87 2.57
C LEU A 244 18.18 -26.61 2.45
N ASN A 245 17.58 -25.42 2.42
CA ASN A 245 18.30 -24.18 2.18
C ASN A 245 19.14 -23.78 3.42
N PRO A 246 20.47 -23.62 3.28
CA PRO A 246 21.33 -23.20 4.38
C PRO A 246 21.10 -21.74 4.80
N HIS A 247 20.60 -20.89 3.90
CA HIS A 247 20.27 -19.49 4.17
C HIS A 247 18.86 -19.40 4.75
N GLN A 248 18.79 -19.25 6.08
CA GLN A 248 17.55 -19.25 6.86
C GLN A 248 16.87 -17.87 6.93
N ASP A 249 17.24 -16.90 6.08
CA ASP A 249 16.71 -15.53 6.14
C ASP A 249 15.17 -15.46 5.96
N TYR A 250 14.58 -16.50 5.37
CA TYR A 250 13.13 -16.68 5.22
C TYR A 250 12.43 -17.21 6.50
N LEU A 251 13.16 -17.78 7.47
CA LEU A 251 12.55 -18.31 8.71
C LEU A 251 11.87 -17.23 9.56
N ASN A 252 12.30 -15.99 9.42
CA ASN A 252 11.73 -14.86 10.15
C ASN A 252 10.37 -14.42 9.59
N LEU A 253 9.97 -14.90 8.42
CA LEU A 253 8.66 -14.59 7.85
C LEU A 253 7.57 -15.22 8.73
N LYS A 254 6.65 -14.39 9.23
CA LYS A 254 5.56 -14.84 10.10
C LYS A 254 4.40 -15.46 9.32
N GLY A 255 3.44 -16.01 10.07
CA GLY A 255 2.13 -16.41 9.56
C GLY A 255 2.03 -17.83 9.01
N TYR A 256 3.07 -18.65 9.14
CA TYR A 256 2.99 -20.07 8.78
C TYR A 256 2.15 -20.84 9.81
N GLY A 257 1.22 -21.65 9.33
CA GLY A 257 0.34 -22.42 10.19
C GLY A 257 -0.67 -23.28 9.44
N TYR A 258 -1.50 -23.95 10.24
CA TYR A 258 -2.68 -24.66 9.74
C TYR A 258 -3.90 -23.78 9.94
N HIS A 259 -4.59 -23.44 8.84
CA HIS A 259 -5.78 -22.59 8.85
C HIS A 259 -6.87 -23.26 8.01
N ASP A 260 -8.06 -23.43 8.59
CA ASP A 260 -9.28 -23.91 7.91
C ASP A 260 -9.10 -25.16 7.02
N GLY A 261 -8.38 -26.16 7.52
CA GLY A 261 -8.20 -27.41 6.78
C GLY A 261 -6.92 -27.48 5.94
N PHE A 262 -6.16 -26.38 5.86
CA PHE A 262 -5.05 -26.23 4.93
C PHE A 262 -3.75 -25.76 5.63
N VAL A 263 -2.62 -26.30 5.17
CA VAL A 263 -1.28 -25.86 5.60
C VAL A 263 -0.80 -24.78 4.65
N GLY A 264 -0.42 -23.61 5.18
CA GLY A 264 0.11 -22.53 4.38
C GLY A 264 0.55 -21.33 5.21
N ARG A 265 0.60 -20.16 4.57
CA ARG A 265 0.87 -18.90 5.26
C ARG A 265 -0.28 -17.93 5.12
N SER A 266 -0.53 -17.19 6.20
CA SER A 266 -1.43 -16.03 6.21
C SER A 266 -0.63 -14.77 6.47
N GLN A 267 -0.98 -13.68 5.78
CA GLN A 267 -0.50 -12.37 6.18
C GLN A 267 -1.19 -11.98 7.51
N THR A 268 -0.39 -11.71 8.54
CA THR A 268 -0.85 -11.48 9.91
C THR A 268 -0.87 -10.02 10.32
N GLY A 269 -0.25 -9.13 9.54
CA GLY A 269 -0.18 -7.69 9.82
C GLY A 269 -0.18 -6.85 8.54
N ILE A 270 0.00 -5.53 8.68
CA ILE A 270 -0.07 -4.60 7.55
C ILE A 270 0.96 -3.48 7.63
N ILE A 271 1.58 -3.16 6.50
CA ILE A 271 2.33 -1.93 6.33
C ILE A 271 1.39 -0.84 5.83
N ARG A 272 1.32 0.25 6.57
CA ARG A 272 0.50 1.43 6.29
C ARG A 272 1.40 2.62 5.93
N VAL A 273 1.36 3.03 4.67
CA VAL A 273 2.09 4.21 4.17
C VAL A 273 1.21 5.46 4.31
N ASN A 274 1.70 6.46 5.03
CA ASN A 274 0.98 7.71 5.24
C ASN A 274 1.01 8.64 4.02
N CYS A 275 -0.15 9.17 3.63
CA CYS A 275 -0.30 10.08 2.51
C CYS A 275 -0.64 11.49 3.00
N VAL A 276 0.34 12.39 2.93
CA VAL A 276 0.11 13.84 3.14
C VAL A 276 -0.16 14.51 1.79
N ASP A 277 0.77 14.47 0.82
CA ASP A 277 0.58 15.28 -0.41
C ASP A 277 1.40 14.92 -1.64
N CYS A 278 1.92 13.71 -1.70
CA CYS A 278 2.83 13.31 -2.76
C CYS A 278 2.59 11.85 -3.02
N LEU A 279 1.59 11.62 -3.86
CA LEU A 279 1.37 10.34 -4.52
C LEU A 279 2.71 9.71 -4.91
N ASP A 280 3.64 10.49 -5.46
CA ASP A 280 4.98 10.06 -5.86
C ASP A 280 5.79 9.41 -4.72
N ARG A 281 6.03 10.09 -3.58
CA ARG A 281 6.81 9.51 -2.47
C ARG A 281 6.15 8.24 -1.92
N THR A 282 4.82 8.26 -1.82
CA THR A 282 4.07 7.11 -1.33
C THR A 282 4.09 5.96 -2.34
N ASN A 283 3.98 6.24 -3.63
CA ASN A 283 4.01 5.23 -4.69
C ASN A 283 5.39 4.57 -4.77
N THR A 284 6.48 5.35 -4.69
CA THR A 284 7.85 4.82 -4.64
C THR A 284 8.03 3.89 -3.44
N ALA A 285 7.55 4.26 -2.25
CA ALA A 285 7.65 3.39 -1.10
C ALA A 285 6.80 2.13 -1.23
N GLN A 286 5.59 2.25 -1.78
CA GLN A 286 4.71 1.12 -2.02
C GLN A 286 5.29 0.15 -3.07
N PHE A 287 5.96 0.68 -4.07
CA PHE A 287 6.71 -0.09 -5.08
C PHE A 287 7.89 -0.83 -4.45
N ILE A 288 8.74 -0.16 -3.65
CA ILE A 288 9.89 -0.83 -3.01
C ILE A 288 9.43 -1.90 -2.02
N ILE A 289 8.39 -1.62 -1.24
CA ILE A 289 7.75 -2.63 -0.38
C ILE A 289 7.25 -3.80 -1.23
N GLY A 290 6.59 -3.51 -2.36
CA GLY A 290 6.07 -4.54 -3.25
C GLY A 290 7.15 -5.38 -3.92
N LYS A 291 8.28 -4.76 -4.29
CA LYS A 291 9.47 -5.45 -4.81
C LYS A 291 10.03 -6.44 -3.78
N VAL A 292 10.20 -5.99 -2.54
CA VAL A 292 10.71 -6.87 -1.49
C VAL A 292 9.74 -8.03 -1.24
N ALA A 293 8.43 -7.73 -1.18
CA ALA A 293 7.41 -8.78 -1.07
C ALA A 293 7.43 -9.74 -2.27
N LEU A 294 7.66 -9.24 -3.49
CA LEU A 294 7.76 -10.03 -4.71
C LEU A 294 8.91 -11.04 -4.64
N GLY A 295 10.07 -10.63 -4.11
CA GLY A 295 11.20 -11.54 -3.87
C GLY A 295 10.82 -12.70 -2.95
N TYR A 296 10.14 -12.41 -1.83
CA TYR A 296 9.61 -13.46 -0.94
C TYR A 296 8.50 -14.29 -1.59
N GLN A 297 7.62 -13.71 -2.40
CA GLN A 297 6.57 -14.45 -3.10
C GLN A 297 7.17 -15.47 -4.07
N LEU A 298 8.13 -15.04 -4.88
CA LEU A 298 8.84 -15.90 -5.82
C LEU A 298 9.65 -16.99 -5.12
N TYR A 299 10.30 -16.65 -4.01
CA TYR A 299 10.94 -17.62 -3.13
C TYR A 299 9.92 -18.65 -2.62
N LEU A 300 8.79 -18.22 -2.05
CA LEU A 300 7.75 -19.12 -1.52
C LEU A 300 7.15 -20.05 -2.58
N LEU A 301 7.08 -19.62 -3.83
CA LEU A 301 6.67 -20.46 -4.96
C LEU A 301 7.71 -21.51 -5.35
N GLY A 302 8.95 -21.38 -4.87
CA GLY A 302 10.09 -22.26 -5.13
C GLY A 302 10.87 -21.87 -6.39
N LEU A 303 10.78 -20.60 -6.80
CA LEU A 303 11.35 -20.11 -8.07
C LEU A 303 12.67 -19.35 -7.87
N LEU A 304 12.95 -18.89 -6.65
CA LEU A 304 14.22 -18.28 -6.28
C LEU A 304 14.85 -19.08 -5.13
N ASP A 305 16.17 -19.13 -5.12
CA ASP A 305 16.94 -19.72 -4.01
C ASP A 305 17.08 -18.77 -2.81
N GLU A 306 16.93 -17.48 -3.04
CA GLU A 306 16.95 -16.43 -2.01
C GLU A 306 15.79 -15.46 -2.23
N PRO A 307 15.23 -14.83 -1.17
CA PRO A 307 14.13 -13.87 -1.27
C PRO A 307 14.60 -12.49 -1.79
N HIS A 308 15.41 -12.48 -2.84
CA HIS A 308 15.96 -11.28 -3.45
C HIS A 308 15.76 -11.33 -4.97
N LEU A 309 15.14 -10.27 -5.51
CA LEU A 309 14.98 -10.08 -6.94
C LEU A 309 15.92 -8.94 -7.41
N PRO A 310 16.86 -9.22 -8.33
CA PRO A 310 17.73 -8.18 -8.88
C PRO A 310 16.92 -7.17 -9.71
N PHE A 311 17.39 -5.92 -9.74
CA PHE A 311 16.70 -4.84 -10.48
C PHE A 311 16.72 -5.05 -12.00
N ASP A 312 17.72 -5.76 -12.53
CA ASP A 312 17.98 -5.84 -13.97
C ASP A 312 17.26 -7.00 -14.70
N CYS A 313 16.16 -7.52 -14.14
CA CYS A 313 15.39 -8.60 -14.79
C CYS A 313 14.11 -8.07 -15.47
N ASP A 314 13.66 -8.75 -16.53
CA ASP A 314 12.47 -8.36 -17.28
C ASP A 314 11.20 -8.38 -16.42
N THR A 315 11.11 -9.33 -15.47
CA THR A 315 10.03 -9.37 -14.48
C THR A 315 9.97 -8.08 -13.65
N MET A 316 11.13 -7.52 -13.28
CA MET A 316 11.19 -6.28 -12.51
C MET A 316 10.74 -5.09 -13.34
N ARG A 317 11.13 -5.01 -14.61
CA ARG A 317 10.67 -3.94 -15.54
C ARG A 317 9.15 -3.94 -15.71
N LEU A 318 8.57 -5.10 -15.96
CA LEU A 318 7.11 -5.22 -16.08
C LEU A 318 6.39 -4.87 -14.77
N PHE A 319 7.00 -5.22 -13.63
CA PHE A 319 6.47 -4.87 -12.31
C PHE A 319 6.58 -3.36 -12.04
N GLU A 320 7.67 -2.71 -12.45
CA GLU A 320 7.82 -1.26 -12.44
C GLU A 320 6.71 -0.59 -13.23
N GLU A 321 6.53 -0.96 -14.50
CA GLU A 321 5.48 -0.43 -15.38
C GLU A 321 4.09 -0.51 -14.75
N ALA A 322 3.73 -1.65 -14.15
CA ALA A 322 2.43 -1.79 -13.47
C ALA A 322 2.26 -0.89 -12.24
N TYR A 323 3.34 -0.59 -11.51
CA TYR A 323 3.31 0.37 -10.40
C TYR A 323 3.30 1.82 -10.87
N GLU A 324 3.83 2.11 -12.07
CA GLU A 324 3.68 3.41 -12.73
C GLU A 324 2.20 3.64 -13.09
N ASP A 325 1.59 2.69 -13.79
CA ASP A 325 0.17 2.73 -14.19
C ASP A 325 -0.79 2.85 -13.00
N LEU A 326 -0.48 2.13 -11.91
CA LEU A 326 -1.18 2.24 -10.64
C LEU A 326 -1.10 3.66 -10.08
N GLY A 327 0.10 4.25 -10.11
CA GLY A 327 0.34 5.63 -9.68
C GLY A 327 -0.51 6.61 -10.49
N ASP A 328 -0.47 6.53 -11.81
CA ASP A 328 -1.25 7.39 -12.72
C ASP A 328 -2.75 7.24 -12.50
N SER A 329 -3.24 6.01 -12.36
CA SER A 329 -4.65 5.72 -12.09
C SER A 329 -5.12 6.35 -10.77
N GLN A 330 -4.29 6.26 -9.72
CA GLN A 330 -4.58 6.93 -8.47
C GLN A 330 -4.53 8.45 -8.64
N ALA A 331 -3.56 9.00 -9.36
CA ALA A 331 -3.43 10.45 -9.57
C ALA A 331 -4.73 11.06 -10.12
N ILE A 332 -5.35 10.39 -11.09
CA ILE A 332 -6.64 10.77 -11.68
C ILE A 332 -7.74 10.71 -10.61
N GLN A 333 -7.81 9.62 -9.85
CA GLN A 333 -8.81 9.43 -8.79
C GLN A 333 -8.73 10.47 -7.66
N TYR A 334 -7.53 10.94 -7.33
CA TYR A 334 -7.32 12.02 -6.36
C TYR A 334 -7.54 13.40 -6.99
N GLY A 335 -7.07 13.63 -8.20
CA GLY A 335 -7.11 14.93 -8.88
C GLY A 335 -8.48 15.34 -9.39
N GLY A 336 -9.39 14.40 -9.60
CA GLY A 336 -10.66 14.65 -10.29
C GLY A 336 -10.44 14.66 -11.81
N SER A 337 -10.84 15.73 -12.49
CA SER A 337 -10.78 15.82 -13.97
C SER A 337 -9.39 16.14 -14.51
N THR A 338 -9.12 15.72 -15.75
CA THR A 338 -7.88 15.97 -16.51
C THR A 338 -7.53 17.46 -16.59
N LEU A 339 -8.52 18.35 -16.45
CA LEU A 339 -8.37 19.81 -16.42
C LEU A 339 -7.66 20.34 -15.15
N VAL A 340 -7.86 19.73 -13.98
CA VAL A 340 -7.15 20.12 -12.75
C VAL A 340 -5.69 19.69 -12.82
N ILE A 341 -5.44 18.51 -13.39
CA ILE A 341 -4.10 18.01 -13.69
C ILE A 341 -3.43 18.93 -14.72
N SER A 342 -4.11 19.32 -15.80
CA SER A 342 -3.56 20.22 -16.83
C SER A 342 -3.45 21.69 -16.40
N THR A 343 -4.26 22.16 -15.45
CA THR A 343 -4.08 23.50 -14.85
C THR A 343 -2.83 23.53 -13.97
N LEU A 344 -2.56 22.45 -13.23
CA LEU A 344 -1.28 22.28 -12.50
C LEU A 344 -0.09 22.18 -13.47
N VAL A 345 -0.26 21.51 -14.63
CA VAL A 345 0.73 21.49 -15.73
C VAL A 345 0.97 22.90 -16.30
N TYR A 346 -0.10 23.68 -16.52
CA TYR A 346 -0.02 25.01 -17.14
C TYR A 346 0.62 26.06 -16.22
N VAL A 347 0.30 26.05 -14.92
CA VAL A 347 0.93 26.94 -13.93
C VAL A 347 2.44 26.68 -13.83
N HIS A 348 2.87 25.42 -13.94
CA HIS A 348 4.30 25.06 -13.96
C HIS A 348 5.05 25.44 -15.25
N ARG A 349 4.36 25.59 -16.39
CA ARG A 349 4.98 26.03 -17.65
C ARG A 349 5.42 27.50 -17.63
N TYR A 350 4.71 28.37 -16.90
CA TYR A 350 5.02 29.81 -16.87
C TYR A 350 6.06 30.21 -15.81
N THR A 351 6.31 29.36 -14.80
CA THR A 351 7.29 29.63 -13.74
C THR A 351 8.70 29.10 -14.02
N GLY A 352 9.01 28.72 -15.26
CA GLY A 352 10.35 28.26 -15.68
C GLY A 352 10.88 27.02 -14.93
N THR A 353 9.99 26.29 -14.24
CA THR A 353 10.32 25.16 -13.38
C THR A 353 9.55 23.95 -13.90
N TYR A 354 10.19 23.23 -14.82
CA TYR A 354 9.71 21.97 -15.38
C TYR A 354 9.41 20.99 -14.25
N THR A 355 8.13 20.84 -13.88
CA THR A 355 7.69 19.94 -12.81
C THR A 355 6.59 19.00 -13.33
N LEU A 356 6.80 18.51 -14.55
CA LEU A 356 6.12 17.32 -15.09
C LEU A 356 7.08 16.31 -15.70
N VAL A 357 8.37 16.43 -15.40
CA VAL A 357 9.42 15.52 -15.88
C VAL A 357 10.31 15.17 -14.70
N ARG A 358 9.76 14.40 -13.76
CA ARG A 358 10.57 13.73 -12.73
C ARG A 358 10.22 12.25 -12.54
N TRP A 359 9.39 11.68 -13.41
CA TRP A 359 9.23 10.23 -13.56
C TRP A 359 10.47 9.62 -14.25
N TYR A 360 10.92 10.19 -15.38
CA TYR A 360 12.13 9.74 -16.10
C TYR A 360 13.45 9.85 -15.31
N MET A 361 13.51 10.64 -14.23
CA MET A 361 14.72 10.76 -13.39
C MET A 361 14.75 9.79 -12.20
N TYR A 362 13.65 9.13 -11.86
CA TYR A 362 13.62 8.25 -10.69
C TYR A 362 13.80 6.76 -11.02
N ILE A 363 13.38 6.32 -12.21
CA ILE A 363 13.61 4.95 -12.71
C ILE A 363 14.64 4.96 -13.86
N GLY A 364 14.62 5.95 -14.76
CA GLY A 364 15.62 6.04 -15.85
C GLY A 364 17.07 6.32 -15.40
N MET A 365 17.29 6.81 -14.17
CA MET A 365 18.63 7.00 -13.60
C MET A 365 19.17 5.78 -12.83
N LEU A 366 18.32 4.78 -12.51
CA LEU A 366 18.75 3.50 -11.95
C LEU A 366 19.58 2.70 -12.98
N VAL A 367 19.32 2.87 -14.27
CA VAL A 367 20.01 2.16 -15.36
C VAL A 367 21.38 2.76 -15.72
N HIS A 368 21.60 4.06 -15.48
CA HIS A 368 22.84 4.71 -15.92
C HIS A 368 23.99 4.76 -14.89
N VAL A 369 23.77 4.35 -13.64
CA VAL A 369 24.81 4.37 -12.60
C VAL A 369 25.55 3.02 -12.46
N HIS A 370 25.10 1.94 -13.12
CA HIS A 370 25.78 0.62 -13.07
C HIS A 370 26.35 0.15 -14.42
N LEU A 371 26.34 1.02 -15.44
CA LEU A 371 26.95 0.76 -16.76
C LEU A 371 28.16 1.68 -17.05
N ALA A 372 28.89 2.11 -16.02
CA ALA A 372 30.15 2.85 -16.15
C ALA A 372 31.32 2.10 -15.52
#